data_AF-A0A379QT37-F1
#
_entry.id   AF-A0A379QT37-F1
#
_cell.length_a   1.000
_cell.length_b   1.000
_cell.length_c   1.000
_cell.angle_alpha   90.00
_cell.angle_beta   90.00
_cell.angle_gamma   90.00
#
_symmetry.space_group_name_H-M   'P 1'
#
loop_
_entity.id
_entity.type
_entity.pdbx_description
1 polymer ?
#
loop_
_entity_poly.entity_id
_entity_poly.type
_entity_poly.pdbx_seq_one_letter_code
_entity_poly.pdbx_strand_id
1 'polypeptide(L)'
;MRLILAFVFFIIPNILWAEDLSILSYFDKFYMAFSIDKLSERDYNSLINMEDSPFTMVNYDVNPPEPMPDYPTYKDMLTLENSVLFNGSTGKMYFLDFLKSAGLVSDSKSHIRIVRYKSNKNEYTYTLKVNSSGKIVINFNVIASIPDTDFVSETSCDYFFIKDDLQLLKLRKINCAG
;
A
#
# COMPACT_ATOMS: atom_id res chain seq x y z
N MET A 1 -12.75 -16.61 -53.98
CA MET A 1 -11.58 -16.02 -53.30
C MET A 1 -11.87 -14.55 -53.05
N ARG A 2 -11.80 -13.95 -51.87
CA ARG A 2 -11.47 -14.37 -50.50
C ARG A 2 -12.43 -13.60 -49.58
N LEU A 3 -13.05 -14.30 -48.65
CA LEU A 3 -13.80 -13.72 -47.54
C LEU A 3 -12.81 -13.56 -46.39
N ILE A 4 -12.52 -12.34 -45.95
CA ILE A 4 -11.85 -12.12 -44.66
C ILE A 4 -12.56 -10.95 -43.97
N LEU A 5 -13.61 -11.30 -43.22
CA LEU A 5 -14.07 -10.49 -42.09
C LEU A 5 -13.18 -10.86 -40.91
N ALA A 6 -12.25 -9.99 -40.54
CA ALA A 6 -11.53 -10.09 -39.27
C ALA A 6 -12.11 -9.06 -38.31
N PHE A 7 -13.27 -9.38 -37.74
CA PHE A 7 -13.73 -8.70 -36.52
C PHE A 7 -12.94 -9.27 -35.35
N VAL A 8 -11.77 -8.70 -35.09
CA VAL A 8 -11.11 -8.87 -33.79
C VAL A 8 -11.77 -7.87 -32.84
N PHE A 9 -12.94 -8.25 -32.33
CA PHE A 9 -13.43 -7.68 -31.08
C PHE A 9 -12.45 -8.14 -29.99
N PHE A 10 -11.44 -7.32 -29.70
CA PHE A 10 -10.83 -7.33 -28.37
C PHE A 10 -11.90 -6.80 -27.41
N ILE A 11 -12.80 -7.69 -26.99
CA ILE A 11 -13.57 -7.50 -25.78
C ILE A 11 -12.54 -7.61 -24.66
N ILE A 12 -11.94 -6.48 -24.30
CA ILE A 12 -11.26 -6.37 -23.01
C ILE A 12 -12.34 -6.74 -22.00
N PRO A 13 -12.17 -7.81 -21.20
CA PRO A 13 -13.17 -8.12 -20.20
C PRO A 13 -13.09 -7.01 -19.15
N ASN A 14 -14.00 -6.04 -19.24
CA ASN A 14 -14.35 -5.10 -18.18
C ASN A 14 -15.00 -5.81 -16.96
N ILE A 15 -14.64 -7.07 -16.72
CA ILE A 15 -15.36 -7.98 -15.82
C ILE A 15 -14.85 -7.91 -14.38
N LEU A 16 -13.77 -7.17 -14.07
CA LEU A 16 -13.20 -7.18 -12.72
C LEU A 16 -13.51 -5.97 -11.81
N TRP A 17 -14.43 -5.09 -12.20
CA TRP A 17 -14.85 -3.94 -11.37
C TRP A 17 -16.36 -3.88 -11.13
N ALA A 18 -17.06 -5.02 -11.16
CA ALA A 18 -18.24 -5.15 -10.30
C ALA A 18 -17.73 -5.26 -8.85
N GLU A 19 -17.07 -4.20 -8.39
CA GLU A 19 -16.46 -4.12 -7.08
C GLU A 19 -17.57 -4.19 -6.06
N ASP A 20 -17.42 -5.18 -5.19
CA ASP A 20 -18.10 -5.28 -3.93
C ASP A 20 -17.93 -3.92 -3.21
N LEU A 21 -18.99 -3.08 -3.19
CA LEU A 21 -19.03 -1.78 -2.49
C LEU A 21 -18.46 -1.86 -1.06
N SER A 22 -18.41 -3.08 -0.50
CA SER A 22 -17.79 -3.38 0.79
C SER A 22 -16.28 -3.10 0.85
N ILE A 23 -15.51 -3.23 -0.25
CA ILE A 23 -14.06 -2.94 -0.21
C ILE A 23 -13.79 -1.44 -0.13
N LEU A 24 -14.58 -0.63 -0.86
CA LEU A 24 -14.46 0.84 -0.82
C LEU A 24 -14.74 1.36 0.60
N SER A 25 -15.75 0.81 1.27
CA SER A 25 -16.06 1.17 2.66
C SER A 25 -14.90 0.86 3.62
N TYR A 26 -14.18 -0.24 3.40
CA TYR A 26 -12.98 -0.56 4.17
C TYR A 26 -11.86 0.44 3.89
N PHE A 27 -11.54 0.70 2.63
CA PHE A 27 -10.43 1.59 2.27
C PHE A 27 -10.70 3.05 2.61
N ASP A 28 -11.96 3.51 2.63
CA ASP A 28 -12.32 4.83 3.13
C ASP A 28 -12.00 4.94 4.63
N LYS A 29 -12.37 3.93 5.43
CA LYS A 29 -12.02 3.89 6.86
C LYS A 29 -10.51 3.82 7.06
N PHE A 30 -9.83 2.98 6.28
CA PHE A 30 -8.38 2.88 6.30
C PHE A 30 -7.73 4.23 5.98
N TYR A 31 -8.12 4.86 4.88
CA TYR A 31 -7.62 6.15 4.44
C TYR A 31 -7.80 7.21 5.54
N MET A 32 -9.00 7.31 6.13
CA MET A 32 -9.28 8.29 7.18
C MET A 32 -8.44 8.04 8.44
N ALA A 33 -8.35 6.79 8.89
CA ALA A 33 -7.62 6.43 10.10
C ALA A 33 -6.10 6.62 9.97
N PHE A 34 -5.55 6.44 8.77
CA PHE A 34 -4.13 6.63 8.50
C PHE A 34 -3.76 8.04 7.99
N SER A 35 -4.74 8.88 7.65
CA SER A 35 -4.51 10.30 7.30
C SER A 35 -4.12 11.16 8.51
N ILE A 36 -4.37 10.69 9.73
CA ILE A 36 -3.90 11.32 10.97
C ILE A 36 -2.55 10.71 11.40
N ASP A 37 -1.92 11.28 12.43
CA ASP A 37 -0.57 10.85 12.86
C ASP A 37 -0.56 9.60 13.74
N LYS A 38 -1.66 9.34 14.46
CA LYS A 38 -1.76 8.28 15.46
C LYS A 38 -3.02 7.47 15.26
N LEU A 39 -2.89 6.15 15.30
CA LEU A 39 -4.03 5.26 15.17
C LEU A 39 -4.71 5.06 16.52
N SER A 40 -6.05 5.10 16.57
CA SER A 40 -6.78 4.71 17.77
C SER A 40 -6.76 3.18 17.94
N GLU A 41 -6.90 2.69 19.17
CA GLU A 41 -7.02 1.25 19.43
C GLU A 41 -8.22 0.62 18.70
N ARG A 42 -9.33 1.36 18.60
CA ARG A 42 -10.52 0.92 17.85
C ARG A 42 -10.18 0.73 16.38
N ASP A 43 -9.52 1.71 15.77
CA ASP A 43 -9.18 1.67 14.35
C ASP A 43 -8.18 0.55 14.07
N TYR A 44 -7.15 0.41 14.92
CA TYR A 44 -6.19 -0.70 14.87
C TYR A 44 -6.91 -2.06 14.82
N ASN A 45 -7.77 -2.34 15.80
CA ASN A 45 -8.46 -3.64 15.90
C ASN A 45 -9.41 -3.90 14.71
N SER A 46 -9.96 -2.83 14.13
CA SER A 46 -10.90 -2.92 13.01
C SER A 46 -10.22 -3.08 11.65
N LEU A 47 -9.05 -2.47 11.45
CA LEU A 47 -8.38 -2.37 10.14
C LEU A 47 -7.19 -3.33 10.00
N ILE A 48 -6.61 -3.75 11.12
CA ILE A 48 -5.35 -4.49 11.16
C ILE A 48 -5.55 -5.79 11.93
N ASN A 49 -4.99 -6.88 11.41
CA ASN A 49 -4.81 -8.11 12.16
C ASN A 49 -3.54 -8.81 11.66
N MET A 50 -2.38 -8.29 12.07
CA MET A 50 -1.10 -8.78 11.60
C MET A 50 -0.83 -10.21 12.08
N GLU A 51 -0.52 -11.10 11.16
CA GLU A 51 0.10 -12.40 11.43
C GLU A 51 1.61 -12.17 11.52
N ASP A 52 2.09 -11.59 12.63
CA ASP A 52 3.49 -11.24 12.90
C ASP A 52 4.21 -10.48 11.74
N SER A 53 4.32 -9.15 11.84
CA SER A 53 4.92 -8.28 10.81
C SER A 53 6.23 -7.60 11.29
N PRO A 54 7.09 -7.10 10.37
CA PRO A 54 8.52 -7.39 10.32
C PRO A 54 9.40 -6.63 11.32
N PHE A 55 10.51 -7.28 11.72
CA PHE A 55 11.51 -6.82 12.68
C PHE A 55 12.41 -5.66 12.20
N THR A 56 12.26 -5.18 10.96
CA THR A 56 13.11 -4.11 10.41
C THR A 56 12.33 -3.25 9.42
N MET A 57 11.79 -2.13 9.90
CA MET A 57 11.30 -1.02 9.06
C MET A 57 12.39 0.05 8.98
N VAL A 58 12.51 0.72 7.84
CA VAL A 58 13.50 1.78 7.61
C VAL A 58 12.78 3.12 7.52
N ASN A 59 13.34 4.15 8.14
CA ASN A 59 12.87 5.52 8.03
C ASN A 59 13.52 6.22 6.85
N TYR A 60 12.74 6.49 5.80
CA TYR A 60 13.20 7.24 4.62
C TYR A 60 12.95 8.75 4.70
N ASP A 61 12.42 9.25 5.82
CA ASP A 61 12.35 10.70 6.07
C ASP A 61 13.71 11.26 6.53
N VAL A 62 14.62 10.40 6.99
CA VAL A 62 16.00 10.76 7.35
C VAL A 62 16.99 10.33 6.28
N ASN A 63 18.19 10.93 6.29
CA ASN A 63 19.15 10.78 5.21
C ASN A 63 20.60 10.78 5.78
N PRO A 64 21.31 9.63 5.76
CA PRO A 64 20.91 8.36 5.14
C PRO A 64 19.69 7.72 5.83
N PRO A 65 18.96 6.82 5.16
CA PRO A 65 17.85 6.09 5.78
C PRO A 65 18.35 5.28 6.99
N GLU A 66 17.55 5.25 8.06
CA GLU A 66 17.92 4.63 9.34
C GLU A 66 16.90 3.57 9.76
N PRO A 67 17.29 2.50 10.48
CA PRO A 67 16.32 1.57 11.05
C PRO A 67 15.41 2.27 12.06
N MET A 68 14.14 1.88 12.10
CA MET A 68 13.18 2.37 13.09
C MET A 68 13.56 1.88 14.51
N PRO A 69 13.30 2.68 15.56
CA PRO A 69 13.60 2.29 16.95
C PRO A 69 12.79 1.08 17.41
N ASP A 70 13.36 0.32 18.36
CA ASP A 70 12.73 -0.87 18.93
C ASP A 70 11.51 -0.49 19.79
N TYR A 71 10.33 -0.96 19.41
CA TYR A 71 9.10 -0.86 20.20
C TYR A 71 8.72 -2.22 20.79
N PRO A 72 8.18 -2.27 22.03
CA PRO A 72 7.85 -3.52 22.70
C PRO A 72 6.73 -4.30 22.00
N THR A 73 5.77 -3.61 21.36
CA THR A 73 4.77 -4.24 20.49
C THR A 73 4.47 -3.39 19.26
N TYR A 74 4.03 -4.04 18.18
CA TYR A 74 3.62 -3.36 16.94
C TYR A 74 2.41 -2.45 17.12
N LYS A 75 1.49 -2.83 18.01
CA LYS A 75 0.34 -1.99 18.37
C LYS A 75 0.81 -0.70 19.02
N ASP A 76 1.73 -0.78 19.97
CA ASP A 76 2.28 0.41 20.64
C ASP A 76 2.94 1.35 19.62
N MET A 77 3.73 0.80 18.70
CA MET A 77 4.35 1.54 17.60
C MET A 77 3.31 2.36 16.81
N LEU A 78 2.24 1.71 16.31
CA LEU A 78 1.22 2.37 15.49
C LEU A 78 0.34 3.37 16.25
N THR A 79 0.15 3.17 17.55
CA THR A 79 -0.58 4.13 18.39
C THR A 79 0.25 5.37 18.72
N LEU A 80 1.58 5.28 18.69
CA LEU A 80 2.47 6.42 18.89
C LEU A 80 2.72 7.19 17.60
N GLU A 81 2.99 6.47 16.50
CA GLU A 81 3.23 7.03 15.19
C GLU A 81 2.91 5.99 14.10
N ASN A 82 1.90 6.27 13.26
CA ASN A 82 1.47 5.31 12.23
C ASN A 82 2.27 5.39 10.91
N SER A 83 3.13 6.41 10.75
CA SER A 83 3.99 6.60 9.58
C SER A 83 5.01 5.47 9.41
N VAL A 84 5.34 4.82 10.53
CA VAL A 84 6.22 3.66 10.62
C VAL A 84 5.80 2.53 9.67
N LEU A 85 4.49 2.29 9.55
CA LEU A 85 3.93 1.25 8.68
C LEU A 85 4.31 1.45 7.21
N PHE A 86 4.61 2.69 6.84
CA PHE A 86 4.88 3.14 5.48
C PHE A 86 6.34 3.56 5.27
N ASN A 87 7.24 3.13 6.16
CA ASN A 87 8.66 3.48 6.12
C ASN A 87 8.92 5.02 6.16
N GLY A 88 8.06 5.75 6.89
CA GLY A 88 8.14 7.20 7.07
C GLY A 88 6.89 7.95 6.61
N SER A 89 6.83 9.23 6.95
CA SER A 89 5.74 10.17 6.65
C SER A 89 5.59 10.41 5.15
N THR A 90 6.70 10.50 4.42
CA THR A 90 6.68 10.65 2.96
C THR A 90 6.07 9.40 2.29
N GLY A 91 6.47 8.21 2.76
CA GLY A 91 5.88 6.96 2.32
C GLY A 91 4.39 6.89 2.63
N LYS A 92 3.97 7.27 3.84
CA LYS A 92 2.55 7.34 4.25
C LYS A 92 1.73 8.22 3.31
N MET A 93 2.20 9.44 3.06
CA MET A 93 1.53 10.39 2.17
C MET A 93 1.34 9.79 0.77
N TYR A 94 2.40 9.25 0.15
CA TYR A 94 2.29 8.66 -1.18
C TYR A 94 1.47 7.38 -1.23
N PHE A 95 1.45 6.58 -0.15
CA PHE A 95 0.57 5.42 -0.06
C PHE A 95 -0.90 5.84 -0.08
N LEU A 96 -1.27 6.87 0.69
CA LEU A 96 -2.64 7.39 0.73
C LEU A 96 -3.06 7.99 -0.62
N ASP A 97 -2.16 8.75 -1.27
CA ASP A 97 -2.39 9.27 -2.62
C ASP A 97 -2.52 8.14 -3.65
N PHE A 98 -1.80 7.04 -3.46
CA PHE A 98 -1.91 5.87 -4.30
C PHE A 98 -3.29 5.19 -4.15
N LEU A 99 -3.82 5.05 -2.92
CA LEU A 99 -5.18 4.50 -2.71
C LEU A 99 -6.23 5.30 -3.52
N LYS A 100 -6.12 6.63 -3.49
CA LYS A 100 -6.92 7.52 -4.33
C LYS A 100 -6.70 7.27 -5.81
N SER A 101 -5.45 7.24 -6.25
CA SER A 101 -5.13 7.10 -7.67
C SER A 101 -5.55 5.74 -8.25
N ALA A 102 -5.58 4.71 -7.41
CA ALA A 102 -5.86 3.32 -7.78
C ALA A 102 -7.35 2.96 -7.77
N GLY A 103 -8.24 3.86 -7.36
CA GLY A 103 -9.67 3.59 -7.32
C GLY A 103 -10.15 2.87 -6.06
N LEU A 104 -9.33 2.83 -4.99
CA LEU A 104 -9.66 2.06 -3.79
C LEU A 104 -10.51 2.84 -2.78
N VAL A 105 -10.62 4.17 -2.90
CA VAL A 105 -11.46 5.02 -2.05
C VAL A 105 -12.61 5.62 -2.84
N SER A 106 -13.73 5.88 -2.17
CA SER A 106 -15.00 6.24 -2.83
C SER A 106 -14.97 7.58 -3.59
N ASP A 107 -14.08 8.50 -3.24
CA ASP A 107 -13.90 9.80 -3.91
C ASP A 107 -12.91 9.74 -5.10
N SER A 108 -12.41 8.55 -5.43
CA SER A 108 -11.42 8.37 -6.48
C SER A 108 -11.95 8.78 -7.86
N LYS A 109 -11.05 9.41 -8.63
CA LYS A 109 -11.30 9.84 -10.02
C LYS A 109 -10.53 9.02 -11.05
N SER A 110 -9.68 8.09 -10.63
CA SER A 110 -8.81 7.32 -11.53
C SER A 110 -8.59 5.90 -11.00
N HIS A 111 -8.22 4.99 -11.90
CA HIS A 111 -8.02 3.57 -11.59
C HIS A 111 -6.62 3.12 -12.04
N ILE A 112 -5.61 3.89 -11.64
CA ILE A 112 -4.22 3.71 -12.05
C ILE A 112 -3.57 2.63 -11.19
N ARG A 113 -3.15 1.53 -11.82
CA ARG A 113 -2.58 0.37 -11.11
C ARG A 113 -1.12 0.52 -10.73
N ILE A 114 -0.38 1.43 -11.36
CA ILE A 114 1.04 1.68 -11.10
C ILE A 114 1.26 3.19 -11.04
N VAL A 115 1.78 3.69 -9.92
CA VAL A 115 2.09 5.11 -9.75
C VAL A 115 3.52 5.27 -9.26
N ARG A 116 4.21 6.27 -9.79
CA ARG A 116 5.56 6.66 -9.35
C ARG A 116 5.53 8.06 -8.80
N TYR A 117 6.14 8.23 -7.64
CA TYR A 117 6.37 9.52 -7.00
C TYR A 117 7.87 9.75 -6.88
N LYS A 118 8.33 10.96 -7.21
CA LYS A 118 9.73 11.35 -7.07
C LYS A 118 9.84 12.47 -6.06
N SER A 119 10.70 12.28 -5.07
CA SER A 119 11.27 13.37 -4.28
C SER A 119 12.67 13.68 -4.81
N ASN A 120 13.32 14.72 -4.25
CA ASN A 120 14.67 15.10 -4.67
C ASN A 120 15.73 13.98 -4.44
N LYS A 121 15.45 13.02 -3.56
CA LYS A 121 16.41 11.99 -3.13
C LYS A 121 15.91 10.56 -3.26
N ASN A 122 14.59 10.37 -3.32
CA ASN A 122 13.95 9.06 -3.29
C ASN A 122 12.94 8.92 -4.43
N GLU A 123 12.86 7.73 -5.02
CA GLU A 123 11.79 7.34 -5.94
C GLU A 123 10.93 6.26 -5.29
N TYR A 124 9.62 6.52 -5.21
CA TYR A 124 8.61 5.62 -4.64
C TYR A 124 7.76 5.07 -5.79
N THR A 125 7.66 3.76 -5.91
CA THR A 125 6.79 3.08 -6.88
C THR A 125 5.76 2.23 -6.15
N TYR A 126 4.48 2.43 -6.50
CA TYR A 126 3.37 1.65 -5.99
C TYR A 126 2.70 0.85 -7.10
N THR A 127 2.34 -0.40 -6.81
CA THR A 127 1.62 -1.28 -7.75
C THR A 127 0.47 -2.00 -7.05
N LEU A 128 -0.72 -1.97 -7.65
CA LEU A 128 -1.92 -2.67 -7.17
C LEU A 128 -2.10 -3.98 -7.92
N LYS A 129 -2.23 -5.07 -7.16
CA LYS A 129 -2.63 -6.40 -7.65
C LYS A 129 -3.87 -6.86 -6.89
N VAL A 130 -4.93 -7.16 -7.61
CA VAL A 130 -6.17 -7.74 -7.06
C VAL A 130 -6.34 -9.13 -7.68
N ASN A 131 -6.47 -10.16 -6.84
CA ASN A 131 -6.69 -11.51 -7.33
C ASN A 131 -8.19 -11.89 -7.33
N SER A 132 -8.52 -13.02 -7.95
CA SER A 132 -9.90 -13.53 -8.04
C SER A 132 -10.54 -13.91 -6.70
N SER A 133 -9.75 -14.08 -5.63
CA SER A 133 -10.25 -14.36 -4.28
C SER A 133 -10.54 -13.08 -3.48
N GLY A 134 -10.43 -11.90 -4.09
CA GLY A 134 -10.61 -10.61 -3.41
C GLY A 134 -9.45 -10.20 -2.50
N LYS A 135 -8.31 -10.92 -2.56
CA LYS A 135 -7.07 -10.49 -1.90
C LYS A 135 -6.47 -9.34 -2.69
N ILE A 136 -6.16 -8.28 -1.97
CA ILE A 136 -5.58 -7.05 -2.50
C ILE A 136 -4.13 -6.97 -2.00
N VAL A 137 -3.21 -6.78 -2.93
CA VAL A 137 -1.78 -6.61 -2.64
C VAL A 137 -1.34 -5.28 -3.20
N ILE A 138 -0.82 -4.43 -2.32
CA ILE A 138 -0.16 -3.19 -2.70
C ILE A 138 1.34 -3.44 -2.55
N ASN A 139 2.06 -3.47 -3.66
CA ASN A 139 3.51 -3.50 -3.65
C ASN A 139 4.03 -2.06 -3.60
N PHE A 140 5.04 -1.84 -2.78
CA PHE A 140 5.75 -0.59 -2.59
C PHE A 140 7.24 -0.85 -2.85
N ASN A 141 7.88 -0.05 -3.69
CA ASN A 141 9.33 -0.01 -3.83
C ASN A 141 9.84 1.41 -3.57
N VAL A 142 10.91 1.54 -2.79
CA VAL A 142 11.62 2.80 -2.62
C VAL A 142 13.09 2.62 -2.94
N ILE A 143 13.62 3.56 -3.72
CA ILE A 143 15.05 3.68 -4.01
C ILE A 143 15.47 5.05 -3.49
N ALA A 144 16.43 5.09 -2.58
CA ALA A 144 16.94 6.30 -1.94
C ALA A 144 18.45 6.45 -2.19
N SER A 145 18.88 7.63 -2.62
CA SER A 145 20.30 7.95 -2.75
C SER A 145 20.99 8.12 -1.40
N ILE A 146 22.19 7.55 -1.23
CA ILE A 146 23.01 7.74 -0.03
C ILE A 146 23.91 8.98 -0.23
N PRO A 147 23.89 9.97 0.68
CA PRO A 147 24.64 11.21 0.53
C PRO A 147 26.13 10.97 0.34
N ASP A 148 26.77 11.80 -0.48
CA ASP A 148 28.21 11.80 -0.72
C ASP A 148 28.75 10.44 -1.24
N THR A 149 27.88 9.61 -1.83
CA THR A 149 28.23 8.35 -2.46
C THR A 149 27.45 8.12 -3.76
N ASP A 150 27.92 7.18 -4.58
CA ASP A 150 27.19 6.67 -5.74
C ASP A 150 26.25 5.50 -5.39
N PHE A 151 26.09 5.19 -4.09
CA PHE A 151 25.29 4.06 -3.62
C PHE A 151 23.82 4.45 -3.40
N VAL A 152 22.95 3.46 -3.50
CA VAL A 152 21.51 3.59 -3.21
C VAL A 152 21.10 2.55 -2.16
N SER A 153 20.14 2.93 -1.33
CA SER A 153 19.35 2.00 -0.51
C SER A 153 18.08 1.66 -1.28
N GLU A 154 17.75 0.38 -1.37
CA GLU A 154 16.48 -0.10 -1.94
C GLU A 154 15.71 -0.87 -0.88
N THR A 155 14.39 -0.70 -0.85
CA THR A 155 13.49 -1.54 -0.07
C THR A 155 12.20 -1.75 -0.82
N SER A 156 11.74 -2.99 -0.84
CA SER A 156 10.45 -3.39 -1.39
C SER A 156 9.57 -3.98 -0.29
N CYS A 157 8.32 -3.53 -0.19
CA CYS A 157 7.33 -4.06 0.74
C CYS A 157 6.05 -4.47 0.02
N ASP A 158 5.49 -5.61 0.40
CA ASP A 158 4.14 -6.04 0.00
C ASP A 158 3.17 -5.91 1.17
N TYR A 159 2.12 -5.11 0.99
CA TYR A 159 1.01 -4.95 1.93
C TYR A 159 -0.15 -5.85 1.51
N PHE A 160 -0.49 -6.82 2.36
CA PHE A 160 -1.51 -7.83 2.08
C PHE A 160 -2.81 -7.53 2.80
N PHE A 161 -3.84 -7.18 2.03
CA PHE A 161 -5.20 -7.00 2.48
C PHE A 161 -6.02 -8.25 2.14
N ILE A 162 -6.50 -8.94 3.17
CA ILE A 162 -7.17 -10.25 3.03
C ILE A 162 -8.41 -10.26 3.92
N LYS A 163 -9.49 -10.89 3.44
CA LYS A 163 -10.69 -11.14 4.26
C LYS A 163 -10.36 -12.16 5.35
N ASP A 164 -10.73 -11.86 6.59
CA ASP A 164 -10.59 -12.79 7.72
C ASP A 164 -11.69 -13.87 7.72
N ASP A 165 -11.72 -14.72 8.74
CA ASP A 165 -12.72 -15.79 8.89
C ASP A 165 -14.15 -15.25 8.97
N LEU A 166 -14.33 -13.98 9.36
CA LEU A 166 -15.60 -13.27 9.40
C LEU A 166 -15.90 -12.53 8.09
N GLN A 167 -15.12 -12.78 7.04
CA GLN A 167 -15.19 -12.12 5.73
C GLN A 167 -14.90 -10.61 5.76
N LEU A 168 -14.29 -10.11 6.83
CA LEU A 168 -13.91 -8.70 6.96
C LEU A 168 -12.51 -8.49 6.37
N LEU A 169 -12.40 -7.58 5.41
CA LEU A 169 -11.11 -7.19 4.84
C LEU A 169 -10.28 -6.49 5.91
N LYS A 170 -9.02 -6.92 6.08
CA LYS A 170 -8.04 -6.30 6.98
C LYS A 170 -6.65 -6.33 6.37
N LEU A 171 -5.77 -5.43 6.80
CA LEU A 171 -4.33 -5.55 6.59
C LEU A 171 -3.81 -6.69 7.49
N ARG A 172 -3.32 -7.77 6.86
CA ARG A 172 -2.94 -9.01 7.56
C ARG A 172 -1.45 -9.26 7.61
N LYS A 173 -0.70 -8.71 6.66
CA LYS A 173 0.73 -8.97 6.53
C LYS A 173 1.41 -7.84 5.79
N ILE A 174 2.62 -7.50 6.22
CA ILE A 174 3.57 -6.69 5.48
C ILE A 174 4.86 -7.49 5.38
N ASN A 175 5.32 -7.73 4.15
CA ASN A 175 6.62 -8.35 3.91
C ASN A 175 7.54 -7.34 3.25
N CYS A 176 8.59 -6.94 3.95
CA CYS A 176 9.62 -6.06 3.41
C CYS A 176 10.93 -6.83 3.17
N ALA A 177 11.65 -6.45 2.12
CA ALA A 177 13.00 -6.89 1.80
C ALA A 177 13.81 -5.71 1.26
N GLY A 178 15.08 -5.62 1.60
CA GLY A 178 15.98 -4.53 1.21
C GLY A 178 17.41 -4.83 1.64
#